data_AF-A0A386C848-F1
#
_entry.id   AF-A0A386C848-F1
#
_cell.length_a   1.000
_cell.length_b   1.000
_cell.length_c   1.000
_cell.angle_alpha   90.00
_cell.angle_beta   90.00
_cell.angle_gamma   90.00
#
_symmetry.space_group_name_H-M   'P 1'
#
loop_
_entity.id
_entity.type
_entity.pdbx_description
1 polymer ?
#
loop_
_entity_poly.entity_id
_entity_poly.type
_entity_poly.pdbx_seq_one_letter_code
_entity_poly.pdbx_strand_id
1 'polypeptide(L)'
;MAEGDVRVDHEKLHSLGIRALVAVGVAEEHARMAADVLLRADLRGIESHGFARFAEFYVGRTRQGLLNPRPNVHVVEETLAAATVDGDGGLGFVAGTIGMRLAIEKAQATGIGMVTVRNSTTTGQPHPTR
;
A
#
# COMPACT_ATOMS: atom_id res chain seq x y z
N MET A 1 3.32 -33.24 -2.49
CA MET A 1 2.04 -33.46 -1.81
C MET A 1 1.33 -32.11 -1.87
N ALA A 2 0.24 -32.00 -2.61
CA ALA A 2 -0.51 -30.74 -2.68
C ALA A 2 -1.16 -30.52 -1.31
N GLU A 3 -0.66 -29.55 -0.57
CA GLU A 3 -1.24 -29.10 0.69
C GLU A 3 -2.63 -28.50 0.37
N GLY A 4 -3.68 -29.01 1.01
CA GLY A 4 -5.05 -28.57 0.73
C GLY A 4 -5.30 -27.14 1.23
N ASP A 5 -6.24 -26.44 0.59
CA ASP A 5 -6.60 -25.07 0.96
C ASP A 5 -7.09 -24.98 2.41
N VAL A 6 -6.58 -24.01 3.17
CA VAL A 6 -7.01 -23.72 4.54
C VAL A 6 -7.93 -22.50 4.53
N ARG A 7 -9.14 -22.65 5.06
CA ARG A 7 -10.05 -21.51 5.27
C ARG A 7 -9.67 -20.75 6.52
N VAL A 8 -9.37 -19.48 6.36
CA VAL A 8 -9.03 -18.56 7.44
C VAL A 8 -10.09 -17.47 7.52
N ASP A 9 -10.54 -17.15 8.72
CA ASP A 9 -11.45 -16.04 8.99
C ASP A 9 -10.78 -14.69 8.62
N HIS A 10 -11.51 -13.82 7.92
CA HIS A 10 -10.95 -12.59 7.38
C HIS A 10 -10.51 -11.60 8.47
N GLU A 11 -11.25 -11.51 9.58
CA GLU A 11 -10.90 -10.65 10.72
C GLU A 11 -9.61 -11.13 11.40
N LYS A 12 -9.46 -12.46 11.54
CA LYS A 12 -8.23 -13.06 12.07
C LYS A 12 -7.04 -12.81 11.16
N LEU A 13 -7.21 -12.96 9.84
CA LEU A 13 -6.15 -12.73 8.85
C LEU A 13 -5.72 -11.27 8.83
N HIS A 14 -6.69 -10.36 8.84
CA HIS A 14 -6.47 -8.91 8.91
C HIS A 14 -5.69 -8.50 10.17
N SER A 15 -6.18 -8.94 11.33
CA SER A 15 -5.55 -8.65 12.62
C SER A 15 -4.13 -9.24 12.70
N LEU A 16 -3.89 -10.41 12.11
CA LEU A 16 -2.56 -11.01 12.02
C LEU A 16 -1.63 -10.15 11.15
N GLY A 17 -2.09 -9.70 9.99
CA GLY A 17 -1.33 -8.83 9.10
C GLY A 17 -0.88 -7.54 9.77
N ILE A 18 -1.79 -6.87 10.49
CA ILE A 18 -1.48 -5.65 11.24
C ILE A 18 -0.39 -5.93 12.27
N ARG A 19 -0.59 -6.95 13.13
CA ARG A 19 0.38 -7.26 14.20
C ARG A 19 1.75 -7.62 13.64
N ALA A 20 1.81 -8.37 12.55
CA ALA A 20 3.06 -8.77 11.92
C ALA A 20 3.84 -7.57 11.35
N LEU A 21 3.16 -6.62 10.71
CA LEU A 21 3.80 -5.40 10.20
C LEU A 21 4.26 -4.48 11.32
N VAL A 22 3.44 -4.27 12.35
CA VAL A 22 3.81 -3.48 13.53
C VAL A 22 5.02 -4.09 14.23
N ALA A 23 5.08 -5.42 14.33
CA ALA A 23 6.22 -6.13 14.92
C ALA A 23 7.54 -5.94 14.16
N VAL A 24 7.50 -5.60 12.86
CA VAL A 24 8.69 -5.24 12.07
C VAL A 24 8.88 -3.73 11.93
N GLY A 25 8.18 -2.94 12.76
CA GLY A 25 8.41 -1.50 12.93
C GLY A 25 7.54 -0.59 12.07
N VAL A 26 6.66 -1.15 11.23
CA VAL A 26 5.73 -0.38 10.38
C VAL A 26 4.78 0.41 11.27
N ALA A 27 4.54 1.68 10.93
CA ALA A 27 3.56 2.50 11.63
C ALA A 27 2.17 1.83 11.59
N GLU A 28 1.44 1.85 12.72
CA GLU A 28 0.18 1.11 12.85
C GLU A 28 -0.86 1.51 11.79
N GLU A 29 -0.94 2.80 11.46
CA GLU A 29 -1.81 3.30 10.40
C GLU A 29 -1.47 2.68 9.03
N HIS A 30 -0.19 2.62 8.68
CA HIS A 30 0.28 2.01 7.43
C HIS A 30 0.07 0.49 7.43
N ALA A 31 0.22 -0.16 8.59
CA ALA A 31 -0.05 -1.58 8.74
C ALA A 31 -1.52 -1.92 8.51
N ARG A 32 -2.45 -1.09 9.01
CA ARG A 32 -3.89 -1.20 8.75
C ARG A 32 -4.21 -1.03 7.27
N MET A 33 -3.66 0.00 6.62
CA MET A 33 -3.83 0.21 5.18
C MET A 33 -3.33 -0.99 4.36
N ALA A 34 -2.16 -1.54 4.71
CA ALA A 34 -1.63 -2.72 4.04
C ALA A 34 -2.57 -3.92 4.17
N ALA A 35 -2.98 -4.24 5.39
CA ALA A 35 -3.86 -5.36 5.68
C ALA A 35 -5.22 -5.22 4.97
N ASP A 36 -5.78 -4.01 4.92
CA ASP A 36 -7.03 -3.72 4.19
C ASP A 36 -6.89 -3.99 2.68
N VAL A 37 -5.82 -3.50 2.06
CA VAL A 37 -5.60 -3.64 0.61
C VAL A 37 -5.40 -5.11 0.23
N LEU A 38 -4.59 -5.82 1.00
CA LEU A 38 -4.31 -7.24 0.77
C LEU A 38 -5.56 -8.10 1.00
N LEU A 39 -6.30 -7.83 2.09
CA LEU A 39 -7.52 -8.57 2.38
C LEU A 39 -8.57 -8.37 1.29
N ARG A 40 -8.73 -7.13 0.79
CA ARG A 40 -9.65 -6.84 -0.32
C ARG A 40 -9.26 -7.59 -1.60
N ALA A 41 -7.97 -7.79 -1.86
CA ALA A 41 -7.51 -8.58 -3.00
C ALA A 41 -7.89 -10.07 -2.83
N ASP A 42 -7.66 -10.65 -1.65
CA ASP A 42 -8.05 -12.03 -1.36
C ASP A 42 -9.56 -12.24 -1.41
N LEU A 43 -10.35 -11.32 -0.84
CA LEU A 43 -11.82 -11.38 -0.90
C LEU A 43 -12.38 -11.26 -2.33
N ARG A 44 -11.59 -10.75 -3.28
CA ARG A 44 -11.91 -10.68 -4.71
C ARG A 44 -11.37 -11.87 -5.51
N GLY A 45 -10.68 -12.82 -4.87
CA GLY A 45 -10.04 -13.97 -5.52
C GLY A 45 -8.79 -13.61 -6.32
N ILE A 46 -8.12 -12.49 -6.01
CA ILE A 46 -6.87 -12.06 -6.67
C ILE A 46 -5.69 -12.37 -5.74
N GLU A 47 -5.43 -13.66 -5.58
CA GLU A 47 -4.48 -14.21 -4.61
C GLU A 47 -3.05 -13.68 -4.82
N SER A 48 -2.66 -13.43 -6.08
CA SER A 48 -1.32 -12.91 -6.43
C SER A 48 -1.00 -11.53 -5.86
N HIS A 49 -2.02 -10.78 -5.43
CA HIS A 49 -1.91 -9.44 -4.84
C HIS A 49 -2.40 -9.37 -3.39
N GLY A 50 -2.83 -10.50 -2.81
CA GLY A 50 -3.30 -10.60 -1.43
C GLY A 50 -2.25 -11.14 -0.46
N PHE A 51 -2.68 -11.85 0.59
CA PHE A 51 -1.81 -12.30 1.67
C PHE A 51 -0.80 -13.38 1.28
N ALA A 52 -0.96 -14.02 0.12
CA ALA A 52 -0.01 -15.02 -0.38
C ALA A 52 1.44 -14.49 -0.47
N ARG A 53 1.61 -13.18 -0.71
CA ARG A 53 2.94 -12.53 -0.78
C ARG A 53 3.31 -11.77 0.49
N PHE A 54 2.48 -11.83 1.53
CA PHE A 54 2.60 -11.00 2.72
C PHE A 54 3.94 -11.16 3.44
N ALA A 55 4.30 -12.41 3.75
CA ALA A 55 5.46 -12.73 4.57
C ALA A 55 6.78 -12.38 3.86
N GLU A 56 6.93 -12.75 2.58
CA GLU A 56 8.15 -12.50 1.82
C GLU A 56 8.30 -11.01 1.48
N PHE A 57 7.25 -10.40 0.92
CA PHE A 57 7.35 -9.05 0.35
C PHE A 57 7.30 -7.97 1.42
N TYR A 58 6.37 -8.03 2.37
CA TYR A 58 6.19 -6.93 3.32
C TYR A 58 7.01 -7.13 4.58
N VAL A 59 6.91 -8.30 5.23
CA VAL A 59 7.68 -8.60 6.44
C VAL A 59 9.16 -8.82 6.11
N GLY A 60 9.47 -9.64 5.11
CA GLY A 60 10.83 -9.96 4.69
C GLY A 60 11.62 -8.74 4.24
N ARG A 61 11.07 -7.93 3.31
CA ARG A 61 11.78 -6.74 2.81
C ARG A 61 11.96 -5.65 3.87
N THR A 62 10.99 -5.47 4.77
CA THR A 62 11.15 -4.54 5.90
C THR A 62 12.30 -4.97 6.80
N ARG A 63 12.40 -6.27 7.13
CA ARG A 63 13.52 -6.81 7.91
C ARG A 63 14.88 -6.67 7.22
N GLN A 64 14.91 -6.71 5.89
CA GLN A 64 16.12 -6.52 5.09
C GLN A 64 16.47 -5.03 4.89
N GLY A 65 15.67 -4.09 5.41
CA GLY A 65 15.89 -2.65 5.20
C GLY A 65 15.60 -2.18 3.77
N LEU A 66 14.95 -3.01 2.96
CA LEU A 66 14.56 -2.68 1.57
C LEU A 66 13.23 -1.94 1.50
N LEU A 67 12.52 -1.81 2.63
CA LEU A 67 11.28 -1.09 2.76
C LEU A 67 11.35 -0.19 3.99
N ASN A 68 11.05 1.09 3.81
CA ASN A 68 10.99 2.03 4.92
C ASN A 68 9.67 1.82 5.70
N PRO A 69 9.73 1.37 6.97
CA PRO A 69 8.53 1.11 7.75
C PRO A 69 7.80 2.39 8.18
N ARG A 70 8.50 3.54 8.15
CA ARG A 70 8.00 4.84 8.61
C ARG A 70 8.37 5.93 7.58
N PRO A 71 7.83 5.84 6.36
CA PRO A 71 8.17 6.76 5.30
C PRO A 71 7.67 8.18 5.61
N ASN A 72 8.52 9.16 5.33
CA ASN A 72 8.14 10.57 5.30
C ASN A 72 7.73 10.97 3.88
N VAL A 73 6.50 10.61 3.51
CA VAL A 73 5.94 10.93 2.20
C VAL A 73 5.73 12.43 2.07
N HIS A 74 6.32 13.05 1.05
CA HIS A 74 6.25 14.51 0.87
C HIS A 74 6.20 14.90 -0.61
N VAL A 75 5.69 16.10 -0.87
CA VAL A 75 5.67 16.70 -2.22
C VAL A 75 7.04 17.29 -2.51
N VAL A 76 7.61 16.94 -3.65
CA VAL A 76 8.93 17.42 -4.12
C VAL A 76 8.77 18.60 -5.06
N GLU A 77 7.73 18.59 -5.88
CA GLU A 77 7.45 19.61 -6.88
C GLU A 77 5.94 19.76 -7.04
N GLU A 78 5.48 20.99 -7.20
CA GLU A 78 4.07 21.30 -7.27
C GLU A 78 3.77 22.48 -8.20
N THR A 79 2.69 22.33 -8.96
CA THR A 79 2.02 23.37 -9.74
C THR A 79 0.53 23.37 -9.39
N LEU A 80 -0.26 24.28 -9.96
CA LEU A 80 -1.70 24.32 -9.71
C LEU A 80 -2.40 23.00 -10.07
N ALA A 81 -2.05 22.40 -11.21
CA ALA A 81 -2.72 21.19 -11.73
C ALA A 81 -1.90 19.90 -11.59
N ALA A 82 -0.62 19.98 -11.20
CA ALA A 82 0.24 18.80 -11.10
C ALA A 82 1.16 18.79 -9.87
N ALA A 83 1.58 17.60 -9.42
CA ALA A 83 2.61 17.44 -8.39
C ALA A 83 3.43 16.15 -8.53
N THR A 84 4.60 16.13 -7.91
CA THR A 84 5.46 14.95 -7.76
C THR A 84 5.64 14.65 -6.27
N VAL A 85 5.35 13.42 -5.87
CA VAL A 85 5.45 12.93 -4.49
C VAL A 85 6.61 11.94 -4.37
N ASP A 86 7.44 12.09 -3.33
CA ASP A 86 8.44 11.10 -2.94
C ASP A 86 7.85 10.17 -1.88
N GLY A 87 7.88 8.86 -2.15
CA GLY A 87 7.36 7.82 -1.26
C GLY A 87 8.32 7.39 -0.15
N ASP A 88 9.55 7.92 -0.14
CA ASP A 88 10.58 7.64 0.88
C ASP A 88 10.87 6.14 1.11
N GLY A 89 10.85 5.35 0.04
CA GLY A 89 11.08 3.90 0.07
C GLY A 89 9.99 3.11 0.81
N GLY A 90 8.85 3.75 1.10
CA GLY A 90 7.77 3.20 1.90
C GLY A 90 6.84 2.25 1.14
N LEU A 91 5.79 1.84 1.86
CA LEU A 91 4.70 1.04 1.29
C LEU A 91 3.96 1.82 0.21
N GLY A 92 3.84 1.24 -0.99
CA GLY A 92 3.34 1.97 -2.15
C GLY A 92 1.90 2.48 -2.03
N PHE A 93 1.04 1.77 -1.31
CA PHE A 93 -0.32 2.23 -1.05
C PHE A 93 -0.37 3.48 -0.15
N VAL A 94 0.61 3.70 0.74
CA VAL A 94 0.66 4.94 1.54
C VAL A 94 0.92 6.13 0.62
N ALA A 95 2.00 6.07 -0.17
CA ALA A 95 2.36 7.13 -1.11
C ALA A 95 1.31 7.31 -2.22
N GLY A 96 0.72 6.21 -2.71
CA GLY A 96 -0.35 6.22 -3.69
C GLY A 96 -1.65 6.86 -3.17
N THR A 97 -2.07 6.57 -1.95
CA THR A 97 -3.25 7.20 -1.34
C THR A 97 -3.06 8.70 -1.15
N ILE A 98 -1.88 9.12 -0.68
CA ILE A 98 -1.54 10.54 -0.54
C ILE A 98 -1.54 11.22 -1.91
N GLY A 99 -0.88 10.61 -2.91
CA GLY A 99 -0.84 11.13 -4.27
C GLY A 99 -2.21 11.24 -4.92
N MET A 100 -3.08 10.25 -4.72
CA MET A 100 -4.46 10.28 -5.23
C MET A 100 -5.30 11.38 -4.56
N ARG A 101 -5.17 11.57 -3.24
CA ARG A 101 -5.87 12.65 -2.54
C ARG A 101 -5.46 14.02 -3.10
N LEU A 102 -4.16 14.22 -3.32
CA LEU A 102 -3.63 15.45 -3.91
C LEU A 102 -4.11 15.65 -5.36
N ALA A 103 -4.19 14.58 -6.16
CA ALA A 103 -4.72 14.64 -7.51
C ALA A 103 -6.20 15.07 -7.53
N ILE A 104 -7.02 14.54 -6.62
CA ILE A 104 -8.43 14.92 -6.48
C ILE A 104 -8.57 16.39 -6.09
N GLU A 105 -7.81 16.84 -5.10
CA GLU A 105 -7.82 18.24 -4.64
C GLU A 105 -7.47 19.21 -5.77
N LYS A 106 -6.42 18.91 -6.54
CA LYS A 106 -6.03 19.71 -7.71
C LYS A 106 -7.10 19.69 -8.79
N ALA A 107 -7.65 18.52 -9.11
CA ALA A 107 -8.73 18.42 -10.09
C ALA A 107 -9.97 19.25 -9.71
N GLN A 108 -10.30 19.34 -8.42
CA GLN A 108 -11.39 20.20 -7.94
C GLN A 108 -11.09 21.69 -8.16
N ALA A 109 -9.84 22.10 -8.02
CA ALA A 109 -9.42 23.49 -8.17
C ALA A 109 -9.23 23.91 -9.64
N THR A 110 -8.70 23.02 -10.49
CA THR A 110 -8.24 23.35 -11.85
C THR A 110 -8.93 22.57 -12.97
N GLY A 111 -9.89 21.70 -12.64
CA GLY A 111 -10.60 20.83 -13.59
C GLY A 111 -9.81 19.55 -13.96
N ILE A 112 -8.49 19.56 -13.81
CA ILE A 112 -7.61 18.39 -13.97
C ILE A 112 -6.56 18.36 -12.87
N GLY A 113 -6.20 17.17 -12.40
CA GLY A 113 -5.13 16.95 -11.41
C GLY A 113 -4.27 15.76 -11.81
N MET A 114 -2.95 15.98 -11.91
CA MET A 114 -1.97 14.93 -12.24
C MET A 114 -0.92 14.81 -11.14
N VAL A 115 -0.79 13.62 -10.54
CA VAL A 115 0.24 13.37 -9.53
C VAL A 115 1.08 12.17 -9.90
N THR A 116 2.40 12.34 -9.86
CA THR A 116 3.36 11.25 -10.00
C THR A 116 3.95 10.88 -8.65
N VAL A 117 4.24 9.60 -8.43
CA VAL A 117 4.88 9.11 -7.20
C VAL A 117 6.18 8.42 -7.59
N ARG A 118 7.29 8.78 -6.93
CA ARG A 118 8.61 8.15 -7.10
C ARG A 118 9.12 7.58 -5.78
N ASN A 119 10.20 6.78 -5.85
CA ASN A 119 10.85 6.19 -4.68
C ASN A 119 9.85 5.46 -3.75
N SER A 120 9.04 4.59 -4.35
CA SER A 120 7.92 3.89 -3.72
C SER A 120 7.93 2.42 -4.12
N THR A 121 7.30 1.56 -3.32
CA THR A 121 7.09 0.14 -3.64
C THR A 121 5.73 -0.08 -4.33
N THR A 122 5.35 -1.34 -4.58
CA THR A 122 4.08 -1.72 -5.23
C THR A 122 2.87 -1.16 -4.48
N THR A 123 1.91 -0.59 -5.21
CA THR A 123 0.68 0.04 -4.66
C THR A 123 -0.44 -0.95 -4.34
N GLY A 124 -0.19 -2.26 -4.45
CA GLY A 124 -1.22 -3.30 -4.40
C GLY A 124 -2.02 -3.38 -5.69
N GLN A 125 -3.27 -3.85 -5.59
CA GLN A 125 -4.18 -3.97 -6.74
C GLN A 125 -4.74 -2.59 -7.14
N PRO A 126 -4.54 -2.10 -8.38
CA PRO A 126 -5.29 -0.94 -8.87
C PRO A 126 -6.79 -1.27 -8.94
N HIS A 127 -7.65 -0.26 -8.73
CA HIS A 127 -9.08 -0.46 -8.94
C HIS A 127 -9.32 -0.92 -10.39
N PRO A 128 -10.12 -1.98 -10.64
CA PRO A 128 -10.43 -2.37 -12.00
C PRO A 128 -11.13 -1.22 -12.70
N THR A 129 -10.51 -0.68 -13.75
CA THR A 129 -11.18 0.25 -14.66
C THR A 129 -12.28 -0.55 -15.36
N ARG A 130 -13.53 -0.13 -15.16
CA ARG A 130 -14.67 -0.62 -15.95
C ARG A 130 -14.56 -0.14 -17.39
#